data_AF-A0A0M2UV72-F1
#
_entry.id   AF-A0A0M2UV72-F1
#
_cell.length_a   1.000
_cell.length_b   1.000
_cell.length_c   1.000
_cell.angle_alpha   90.00
_cell.angle_beta   90.00
_cell.angle_gamma   90.00
#
_symmetry.space_group_name_H-M   'P 1'
#
loop_
_entity.id
_entity.type
_entity.pdbx_description
1 polymer ?
#
loop_
_entity_poly.entity_id
_entity_poly.type
_entity_poly.pdbx_seq_one_letter_code
_entity_poly.pdbx_strand_id
1 'polypeptide(L)'
;MSPDRYIYPAVKHGIVQNDIVKPVVVGAGLKPAPTRHLPPEIAAGLHDVSKRTEWNKPAPPEYALPTEIWREVVARRKRYEEVRRKLESGEVRDINDLITFNLDIRQFAQDVISNCEGPDLLRAFWNVIKDISILDPTCGSGAFLFAALNILEPLYEACLDRMEEMLEDESAKHNIVGAIHESPLRHTPHGYPLLPHRKLEDFSHTLEQVAHHPNKQYFIYKGIILNNLYGVDVMEEAVEICKLRLFLKLAA
;
A
#
# COMPACT_ATOMS: atom_id res chain seq x y z
N MET A 1 -8.50 13.74 0.71
CA MET A 1 -8.52 12.32 1.12
C MET A 1 -8.66 12.24 2.63
N SER A 2 -9.23 11.16 3.18
CA SER A 2 -9.36 10.98 4.64
C SER A 2 -7.98 10.69 5.27
N PRO A 3 -7.55 11.38 6.34
CA PRO A 3 -6.31 11.09 7.08
C PRO A 3 -6.19 9.63 7.51
N ASP A 4 -7.31 8.98 7.85
CA ASP A 4 -7.34 7.59 8.32
C ASP A 4 -6.85 6.58 7.27
N ARG A 5 -6.79 6.97 5.99
CA ARG A 5 -6.25 6.15 4.90
C ARG A 5 -4.77 5.82 5.12
N TYR A 6 -4.01 6.73 5.74
CA TYR A 6 -2.58 6.58 5.95
C TYR A 6 -2.22 6.08 7.36
N ILE A 7 -3.21 5.70 8.16
CA ILE A 7 -2.99 5.17 9.51
C ILE A 7 -3.27 3.67 9.49
N TYR A 8 -2.32 2.88 9.98
CA TYR A 8 -2.45 1.42 10.05
C TYR A 8 -3.71 0.97 10.80
N PRO A 9 -4.41 -0.08 10.33
CA PRO A 9 -5.61 -0.61 10.99
C PRO A 9 -5.43 -0.91 12.48
N ALA A 10 -4.26 -1.45 12.88
CA ALA A 10 -3.96 -1.74 14.27
C ALA A 10 -4.03 -0.51 15.19
N VAL A 11 -3.57 0.65 14.70
CA VAL A 11 -3.62 1.91 15.46
C VAL A 11 -5.07 2.39 15.65
N LYS A 12 -5.92 2.14 14.64
CA LYS A 12 -7.36 2.48 14.65
C LYS A 12 -8.24 1.46 15.38
N HIS A 13 -7.69 0.30 15.76
CA HIS A 13 -8.45 -0.81 16.32
C HIS A 13 -9.24 -0.41 17.55
N GLY A 14 -10.51 -0.81 17.61
CA GLY A 14 -11.40 -0.49 18.72
C GLY A 14 -11.74 0.99 18.87
N ILE A 15 -11.33 1.88 17.95
CA ILE A 15 -11.71 3.30 17.94
C ILE A 15 -12.95 3.49 17.08
N VAL A 16 -12.97 2.90 15.89
CA VAL A 16 -14.07 3.00 14.95
C VAL A 16 -15.03 1.83 15.17
N GLN A 17 -16.33 2.07 15.35
CA GLN A 17 -17.33 1.00 15.40
C GLN A 17 -17.53 0.40 14.00
N ASN A 18 -16.73 -0.60 13.65
CA ASN A 18 -16.92 -1.36 12.42
C ASN A 18 -18.15 -2.30 12.48
N ASP A 19 -18.71 -2.53 13.67
CA ASP A 19 -19.72 -3.58 13.92
C ASP A 19 -21.19 -3.11 13.81
N ILE A 20 -21.48 -1.81 13.59
CA ILE A 20 -22.86 -1.30 13.77
C ILE A 20 -23.40 -0.49 12.58
N VAL A 21 -22.58 0.06 11.69
CA VAL A 21 -23.12 0.97 10.65
C VAL A 21 -22.49 0.68 9.29
N LYS A 22 -23.25 0.01 8.41
CA LYS A 22 -23.01 0.12 6.96
C LYS A 22 -22.93 1.62 6.64
N PRO A 23 -21.91 2.09 5.89
CA PRO A 23 -21.80 3.50 5.55
C PRO A 23 -23.13 3.98 4.95
N VAL A 24 -23.83 4.86 5.66
CA VAL A 24 -25.04 5.49 5.14
C VAL A 24 -24.58 6.62 4.22
N VAL A 25 -24.83 6.46 2.93
CA VAL A 25 -24.63 7.54 1.95
C VAL A 25 -25.60 8.66 2.29
N VAL A 26 -25.08 9.81 2.73
CA VAL A 26 -25.86 11.03 2.89
C VAL A 26 -25.13 12.13 2.11
N GLY A 27 -25.50 12.31 0.84
CA GLY A 27 -24.88 13.30 -0.05
C GLY A 27 -23.47 12.95 -0.55
N ALA A 28 -22.76 13.94 -1.10
CA ALA A 28 -21.45 13.82 -1.76
C ALA A 28 -20.25 13.68 -0.78
N GLY A 29 -20.40 12.94 0.32
CA GLY A 29 -19.30 12.72 1.27
C GLY A 29 -19.58 11.60 2.26
N LEU A 30 -18.55 10.79 2.56
CA LEU A 30 -18.61 9.76 3.60
C LEU A 30 -18.58 10.41 5.00
N LYS A 31 -19.59 10.12 5.85
CA LYS A 31 -19.51 10.43 7.29
C LYS A 31 -18.52 9.47 7.97
N PRO A 32 -17.64 9.95 8.87
CA PRO A 32 -16.77 9.07 9.64
C PRO A 32 -17.61 8.17 10.53
N ALA A 33 -17.22 6.89 10.63
CA ALA A 33 -17.92 5.92 11.46
C ALA A 33 -17.84 6.30 12.96
N PRO A 34 -18.89 6.05 13.74
CA PRO A 34 -18.97 6.50 15.13
C PRO A 34 -17.84 5.92 15.99
N THR A 35 -17.27 6.77 16.84
CA THR A 35 -16.15 6.40 17.72
C THR A 35 -16.65 5.63 18.93
N ARG A 36 -16.04 4.47 19.24
CA ARG A 36 -16.32 3.69 20.45
C ARG A 36 -15.71 4.39 21.66
N HIS A 37 -16.53 4.95 22.54
CA HIS A 37 -16.06 5.62 23.77
C HIS A 37 -15.39 4.64 24.73
N LEU A 38 -14.44 5.12 25.54
CA LEU A 38 -13.86 4.34 26.63
C LEU A 38 -14.91 4.08 27.73
N PRO A 39 -14.86 2.93 28.42
CA PRO A 39 -15.69 2.70 29.60
C PRO A 39 -15.46 3.77 30.67
N PRO A 40 -16.49 4.19 31.44
CA PRO A 40 -16.39 5.24 32.44
C PRO A 40 -15.25 5.05 33.45
N GLU A 41 -15.03 3.81 33.89
CA GLU A 41 -13.97 3.41 34.82
C GLU A 41 -12.56 3.62 34.26
N ILE A 42 -12.40 3.55 32.93
CA ILE A 42 -11.12 3.84 32.26
C ILE A 42 -11.00 5.33 31.98
N ALA A 43 -12.08 5.95 31.48
CA ALA A 43 -12.15 7.36 31.15
C ALA A 43 -11.86 8.27 32.35
N ALA A 44 -12.30 7.87 33.55
CA ALA A 44 -12.03 8.58 34.80
C ALA A 44 -10.52 8.76 35.07
N GLY A 45 -9.69 7.84 34.59
CA GLY A 45 -8.23 7.84 34.75
C GLY A 45 -7.45 8.70 33.74
N LEU A 46 -8.13 9.31 32.75
CA LEU A 46 -7.47 10.09 31.68
C LEU A 46 -6.79 11.34 32.23
N HIS A 47 -7.50 12.08 33.10
CA HIS A 47 -7.03 13.33 33.70
C HIS A 47 -6.64 13.20 35.17
N ASP A 48 -6.84 12.02 35.78
CA ASP A 48 -6.57 11.76 37.19
C ASP A 48 -5.92 10.38 37.36
N VAL A 49 -4.62 10.38 37.67
CA VAL A 49 -3.84 9.13 37.82
C VAL A 49 -4.37 8.27 38.97
N SER A 50 -4.93 8.88 40.02
CA SER A 50 -5.46 8.15 41.19
C SER A 50 -6.67 7.27 40.84
N LYS A 51 -7.35 7.58 39.71
CA LYS A 51 -8.53 6.86 39.22
C LYS A 51 -8.20 5.75 38.22
N ARG A 52 -6.93 5.43 38.01
CA ARG A 52 -6.48 4.37 37.08
C ARG A 52 -6.54 2.96 37.69
N THR A 53 -7.64 2.64 38.35
CA THR A 53 -7.81 1.38 39.10
C THR A 53 -7.76 0.15 38.20
N GLU A 54 -8.37 0.24 37.01
CA GLU A 54 -8.52 -0.88 36.07
C GLU A 54 -7.48 -0.88 34.93
N TRP A 55 -6.58 0.12 34.88
CA TRP A 55 -5.71 0.35 33.73
C TRP A 55 -4.67 -0.76 33.48
N ASN A 56 -4.37 -1.57 34.50
CA ASN A 56 -3.42 -2.68 34.39
C ASN A 56 -4.10 -4.02 34.05
N LYS A 57 -5.41 -4.05 33.84
CA LYS A 57 -6.14 -5.26 33.46
C LYS A 57 -6.20 -5.40 31.93
N PRO A 58 -6.25 -6.63 31.41
CA PRO A 58 -6.51 -6.89 30.00
C PRO A 58 -7.75 -6.15 29.54
N ALA A 59 -7.65 -5.47 28.40
CA ALA A 59 -8.79 -4.82 27.78
C ALA A 59 -9.54 -5.83 26.88
N PRO A 60 -10.87 -5.74 26.78
CA PRO A 60 -11.64 -6.62 25.92
C PRO A 60 -11.27 -6.49 24.42
N PRO A 61 -11.40 -7.55 23.61
CA PRO A 61 -10.98 -7.56 22.20
C PRO A 61 -11.62 -6.47 21.32
N GLU A 62 -12.80 -5.99 21.68
CA GLU A 62 -13.47 -4.89 20.97
C GLU A 62 -12.76 -3.53 21.17
N TYR A 63 -11.86 -3.42 22.14
CA TYR A 63 -10.99 -2.26 22.36
C TYR A 63 -9.54 -2.55 22.02
N ALA A 64 -9.11 -3.77 22.29
CA ALA A 64 -7.73 -4.16 22.48
C ALA A 64 -7.22 -5.03 21.33
N LEU A 65 -5.97 -4.81 20.93
CA LEU A 65 -5.20 -5.81 20.20
C LEU A 65 -4.88 -6.99 21.13
N PRO A 66 -4.45 -8.16 20.59
CA PRO A 66 -4.06 -9.29 21.43
C PRO A 66 -3.07 -8.85 22.51
N THR A 67 -3.30 -9.30 23.74
CA THR A 67 -2.51 -9.01 24.96
C THR A 67 -2.51 -7.56 25.48
N GLU A 68 -3.19 -6.61 24.83
CA GLU A 68 -3.22 -5.23 25.31
C GLU A 68 -3.98 -5.08 26.65
N ILE A 69 -3.40 -4.31 27.56
CA ILE A 69 -4.08 -3.80 28.76
C ILE A 69 -4.71 -2.42 28.51
N TRP A 70 -5.62 -1.99 29.38
CA TRP A 70 -6.31 -0.70 29.24
C TRP A 70 -5.38 0.50 29.13
N ARG A 71 -4.24 0.50 29.84
CA ARG A 71 -3.21 1.53 29.72
C ARG A 71 -2.66 1.66 28.30
N GLU A 72 -2.42 0.53 27.63
CA GLU A 72 -1.88 0.47 26.27
C GLU A 72 -2.94 0.88 25.26
N VAL A 73 -4.20 0.45 25.44
CA VAL A 73 -5.34 0.92 24.64
C VAL A 73 -5.44 2.44 24.71
N VAL A 74 -5.40 3.03 25.91
CA VAL A 74 -5.47 4.49 26.06
C VAL A 74 -4.28 5.19 25.39
N ALA A 75 -3.06 4.65 25.54
CA ALA A 75 -1.88 5.21 24.89
C ALA A 75 -1.98 5.15 23.35
N ARG A 76 -2.42 4.02 22.80
CA ARG A 76 -2.64 3.84 21.35
C ARG A 76 -3.71 4.78 20.81
N ARG A 77 -4.82 4.97 21.53
CA ARG A 77 -5.87 5.92 21.16
C ARG A 77 -5.38 7.37 21.16
N LYS A 78 -4.66 7.77 22.21
CA LYS A 78 -4.05 9.10 22.26
C LYS A 78 -3.07 9.31 21.10
N ARG A 79 -2.29 8.27 20.76
CA ARG A 79 -1.38 8.30 19.61
C ARG A 79 -2.13 8.45 18.28
N TYR A 80 -3.23 7.72 18.10
CA TYR A 80 -4.11 7.87 16.94
C TYR A 80 -4.62 9.31 16.79
N GLU A 81 -5.19 9.89 17.85
CA GLU A 81 -5.72 11.26 17.83
C GLU A 81 -4.63 12.29 17.51
N GLU A 82 -3.44 12.12 18.09
CA GLU A 82 -2.29 12.98 17.82
C GLU A 82 -1.89 12.92 16.34
N VAL A 83 -1.69 11.72 15.80
CA VAL A 83 -1.25 11.51 14.41
C VAL A 83 -2.32 12.00 13.43
N ARG A 84 -3.59 11.69 13.67
CA ARG A 84 -4.71 12.14 12.85
C ARG A 84 -4.78 13.66 12.79
N ARG A 85 -4.64 14.34 13.94
CA ARG A 85 -4.62 15.81 14.01
C ARG A 85 -3.44 16.40 13.21
N LYS A 86 -2.25 15.80 13.30
CA LYS A 86 -1.07 16.26 12.53
C LYS A 86 -1.26 16.12 11.01
N LEU A 87 -1.94 15.06 10.58
CA LEU A 87 -2.33 14.90 9.17
C LEU A 87 -3.37 15.95 8.76
N GLU A 88 -4.38 16.22 9.59
CA GLU A 88 -5.42 17.23 9.32
C GLU A 88 -4.87 18.66 9.29
N SER A 89 -3.89 18.98 10.13
CA SER A 89 -3.26 20.30 10.19
C SER A 89 -2.18 20.53 9.12
N GLY A 90 -1.82 19.50 8.33
CA GLY A 90 -0.74 19.58 7.35
C GLY A 90 0.65 19.72 7.99
N GLU A 91 0.83 19.19 9.19
CA GLU A 91 2.13 19.11 9.87
C GLU A 91 3.03 18.00 9.31
N VAL A 92 2.44 16.96 8.68
CA VAL A 92 3.17 15.90 7.97
C VAL A 92 3.51 16.40 6.57
N ARG A 93 4.80 16.62 6.28
CA ARG A 93 5.24 17.30 5.05
C ARG A 93 6.33 16.57 4.28
N ASP A 94 7.06 15.65 4.92
CA ASP A 94 8.13 14.90 4.27
C ASP A 94 8.13 13.40 4.64
N ILE A 95 9.05 12.66 4.02
CA ILE A 95 9.19 11.21 4.23
C ILE A 95 9.58 10.89 5.68
N ASN A 96 10.39 11.73 6.33
CA ASN A 96 10.81 11.51 7.71
C ASN A 96 9.62 11.64 8.67
N ASP A 97 8.66 12.51 8.37
CA ASP A 97 7.41 12.57 9.13
C ASP A 97 6.61 11.27 9.01
N LEU A 98 6.52 10.70 7.81
CA LEU A 98 5.83 9.41 7.61
C LEU A 98 6.46 8.28 8.44
N ILE A 99 7.79 8.26 8.50
CA ILE A 99 8.56 7.29 9.31
C ILE A 99 8.35 7.57 10.80
N THR A 100 8.53 8.82 11.23
CA THR A 100 8.42 9.25 12.64
C THR A 100 7.04 8.98 13.22
N PHE A 101 6.00 9.17 12.41
CA PHE A 101 4.63 8.93 12.81
C PHE A 101 4.14 7.49 12.57
N ASN A 102 5.01 6.63 12.02
CA ASN A 102 4.70 5.24 11.65
C ASN A 102 3.41 5.16 10.82
N LEU A 103 3.34 5.98 9.77
CA LEU A 103 2.24 6.02 8.83
C LEU A 103 2.36 4.90 7.80
N ASP A 104 1.24 4.55 7.16
CA ASP A 104 1.20 3.58 6.07
C ASP A 104 1.81 4.19 4.79
N ILE A 105 3.14 4.19 4.74
CA ILE A 105 3.93 4.72 3.63
C ILE A 105 3.61 3.98 2.33
N ARG A 106 3.30 2.68 2.41
CA ARG A 106 2.91 1.88 1.25
C ARG A 106 1.60 2.37 0.65
N GLN A 107 0.60 2.70 1.48
CA GLN A 107 -0.64 3.29 1.00
C GLN A 107 -0.42 4.69 0.39
N PHE A 108 0.44 5.50 1.02
CA PHE A 108 0.83 6.80 0.45
C PHE A 108 1.50 6.66 -0.92
N ALA A 109 2.48 5.76 -1.06
CA ALA A 109 3.18 5.54 -2.31
C ALA A 109 2.23 5.03 -3.42
N GLN A 110 1.33 4.09 -3.10
CA GLN A 110 0.29 3.66 -4.05
C GLN A 110 -0.58 4.83 -4.51
N ASP A 111 -1.05 5.68 -3.59
CA ASP A 111 -1.86 6.84 -3.97
C ASP A 111 -1.08 7.82 -4.86
N VAL A 112 0.21 8.05 -4.57
CA VAL A 112 1.07 8.89 -5.42
C VAL A 112 1.23 8.30 -6.81
N ILE A 113 1.45 6.99 -6.92
CA ILE A 113 1.60 6.29 -8.21
C ILE A 113 0.29 6.34 -8.99
N SER A 114 -0.83 5.90 -8.39
CA SER A 114 -2.13 5.84 -9.05
C SER A 114 -2.67 7.22 -9.45
N ASN A 115 -2.25 8.30 -8.80
CA ASN A 115 -2.72 9.66 -9.11
C ASN A 115 -1.64 10.52 -9.79
N CYS A 116 -0.49 9.98 -10.19
CA CYS A 116 0.52 10.80 -10.85
C CYS A 116 0.04 11.23 -12.25
N GLU A 117 0.14 12.53 -12.54
CA GLU A 117 -0.29 13.08 -13.83
C GLU A 117 0.78 12.91 -14.93
N GLY A 118 2.06 12.99 -14.55
CA GLY A 118 3.19 12.97 -15.47
C GLY A 118 3.87 11.60 -15.57
N PRO A 119 4.29 11.17 -16.77
CA PRO A 119 4.96 9.87 -16.96
C PRO A 119 6.33 9.81 -16.28
N ASP A 120 7.00 10.94 -16.06
CA ASP A 120 8.34 10.98 -15.48
C ASP A 120 8.35 10.51 -14.02
N LEU A 121 7.31 10.83 -13.25
CA LEU A 121 7.18 10.35 -11.87
C LEU A 121 6.92 8.84 -11.86
N LEU A 122 6.01 8.36 -12.72
CA LEU A 122 5.73 6.93 -12.86
C LEU A 122 6.97 6.13 -13.28
N ARG A 123 7.75 6.65 -14.24
CA ARG A 123 9.03 6.08 -14.65
C ARG A 123 10.03 6.00 -13.52
N ALA A 124 10.14 7.06 -12.72
CA ALA A 124 11.05 7.07 -11.58
C ALA A 124 10.67 5.97 -10.58
N PHE A 125 9.38 5.82 -10.26
CA PHE A 125 8.90 4.71 -9.43
C PHE A 125 9.19 3.36 -10.05
N TRP A 126 8.78 3.13 -11.30
CA TRP A 126 8.96 1.86 -11.99
C TRP A 126 10.43 1.44 -12.03
N ASN A 127 11.33 2.37 -12.38
CA ASN A 127 12.76 2.08 -12.48
C ASN A 127 13.39 1.73 -11.13
N VAL A 128 12.97 2.37 -10.05
CA VAL A 128 13.48 2.04 -8.71
C VAL A 128 12.89 0.72 -8.22
N ILE A 129 11.58 0.54 -8.33
CA ILE A 129 10.88 -0.66 -7.85
C ILE A 129 11.38 -1.91 -8.56
N LYS A 130 11.63 -1.82 -9.88
CA LYS A 130 12.08 -2.98 -10.66
C LYS A 130 13.52 -3.43 -10.37
N ASP A 131 14.36 -2.51 -9.88
CA ASP A 131 15.81 -2.74 -9.72
C ASP A 131 16.25 -2.79 -8.24
N ILE A 132 15.39 -2.48 -7.26
CA ILE A 132 15.77 -2.47 -5.84
C ILE A 132 16.13 -3.89 -5.34
N SER A 133 17.26 -4.04 -4.64
CA SER A 133 17.65 -5.33 -4.05
C SER A 133 17.44 -5.34 -2.54
N ILE A 134 16.86 -6.42 -2.03
CA ILE A 134 16.58 -6.65 -0.62
C ILE A 134 17.32 -7.92 -0.18
N LEU A 135 18.24 -7.76 0.76
CA LEU A 135 19.05 -8.86 1.30
C LEU A 135 18.62 -9.18 2.73
N ASP A 136 18.24 -10.43 2.96
CA ASP A 136 18.06 -11.01 4.29
C ASP A 136 19.22 -11.98 4.59
N PRO A 137 20.20 -11.59 5.44
CA PRO A 137 21.39 -12.40 5.70
C PRO A 137 21.16 -13.60 6.62
N THR A 138 19.95 -13.74 7.18
CA THR A 138 19.54 -14.86 8.04
C THR A 138 18.09 -15.21 7.76
N CYS A 139 17.81 -15.62 6.51
CA CYS A 139 16.46 -15.59 5.98
C CYS A 139 15.52 -16.64 6.57
N GLY A 140 16.08 -17.69 7.18
CA GLY A 140 15.30 -18.80 7.72
C GLY A 140 14.33 -19.33 6.66
N SER A 141 13.06 -19.43 7.05
CA SER A 141 11.99 -19.86 6.13
C SER A 141 11.48 -18.76 5.18
N GLY A 142 12.11 -17.58 5.15
CA GLY A 142 11.81 -16.47 4.24
C GLY A 142 10.82 -15.44 4.74
N ALA A 143 10.52 -15.36 6.04
CA ALA A 143 9.45 -14.48 6.55
C ALA A 143 9.64 -12.99 6.19
N PHE A 144 10.87 -12.48 6.28
CA PHE A 144 11.18 -11.10 5.91
C PHE A 144 11.11 -10.88 4.38
N LEU A 145 11.60 -11.83 3.59
CA LEU A 145 11.49 -11.78 2.12
C LEU A 145 10.03 -11.78 1.65
N PHE A 146 9.16 -12.51 2.33
CA PHE A 146 7.71 -12.45 2.09
C PHE A 146 7.11 -11.10 2.50
N ALA A 147 7.57 -10.50 3.61
CA ALA A 147 7.14 -9.16 3.99
C ALA A 147 7.55 -8.12 2.93
N ALA A 148 8.78 -8.23 2.40
CA ALA A 148 9.25 -7.43 1.28
C ALA A 148 8.41 -7.63 0.00
N LEU A 149 8.12 -8.88 -0.36
CA LEU A 149 7.23 -9.20 -1.49
C LEU A 149 5.86 -8.53 -1.34
N ASN A 150 5.24 -8.63 -0.16
CA ASN A 150 3.92 -8.05 0.14
C ASN A 150 3.92 -6.51 0.19
N ILE A 151 5.10 -5.88 0.23
CA ILE A 151 5.27 -4.43 0.09
C ILE A 151 5.43 -4.06 -1.39
N LEU A 152 6.27 -4.78 -2.14
CA LEU A 152 6.58 -4.49 -3.53
C LEU A 152 5.41 -4.80 -4.48
N GLU A 153 4.70 -5.91 -4.27
CA GLU A 153 3.58 -6.37 -5.10
C GLU A 153 2.57 -5.25 -5.44
N PRO A 154 1.94 -4.57 -4.46
CA PRO A 154 0.95 -3.53 -4.77
C PRO A 154 1.55 -2.29 -5.42
N LEU A 155 2.86 -2.04 -5.24
CA LEU A 155 3.55 -0.91 -5.90
C LEU A 155 3.84 -1.22 -7.37
N TYR A 156 4.23 -2.47 -7.67
CA TYR A 156 4.33 -2.98 -9.04
C TYR A 156 2.98 -2.88 -9.74
N GLU A 157 1.92 -3.39 -9.10
CA GLU A 157 0.56 -3.37 -9.66
C GLU A 157 0.11 -1.93 -9.96
N ALA A 158 0.22 -1.02 -8.98
CA ALA A 158 -0.15 0.37 -9.18
C ALA A 158 0.62 1.03 -10.33
N CYS A 159 1.90 0.66 -10.55
CA CYS A 159 2.66 1.19 -11.67
C CYS A 159 2.11 0.70 -13.01
N LEU A 160 1.86 -0.61 -13.13
CA LEU A 160 1.36 -1.22 -14.37
C LEU A 160 -0.03 -0.70 -14.72
N ASP A 161 -0.92 -0.61 -13.73
CA ASP A 161 -2.28 -0.08 -13.91
C ASP A 161 -2.23 1.37 -14.37
N ARG A 162 -1.35 2.20 -13.76
CA ARG A 162 -1.20 3.60 -14.18
C ARG A 162 -0.59 3.75 -15.58
N MET A 163 0.30 2.85 -15.99
CA MET A 163 0.85 2.83 -17.35
C MET A 163 -0.25 2.57 -18.38
N GLU A 164 -1.15 1.62 -18.10
CA GLU A 164 -2.30 1.30 -18.94
C GLU A 164 -3.22 2.51 -19.08
N GLU A 165 -3.63 3.12 -17.96
CA GLU A 165 -4.47 4.33 -17.95
C GLU A 165 -3.85 5.48 -18.77
N MET A 166 -2.55 5.75 -18.60
CA MET A 166 -1.88 6.83 -19.35
C MET A 166 -1.85 6.58 -20.86
N LEU A 167 -1.72 5.33 -21.30
CA LEU A 167 -1.75 4.97 -22.72
C LEU A 167 -3.17 5.10 -23.30
N GLU A 168 -4.19 4.69 -22.53
CA GLU A 168 -5.59 4.87 -22.91
C GLU A 168 -5.93 6.36 -23.08
N ASP A 169 -5.57 7.20 -22.11
CA ASP A 169 -5.80 8.65 -22.14
C ASP A 169 -5.15 9.32 -23.36
N GLU A 170 -3.88 8.99 -23.66
CA GLU A 170 -3.18 9.55 -24.82
C GLU A 170 -3.78 9.06 -26.14
N SER A 171 -4.18 7.80 -26.22
CA SER A 171 -4.87 7.27 -27.40
C SER A 171 -6.20 7.97 -27.66
N ALA A 172 -6.98 8.24 -26.61
CA ALA A 172 -8.24 8.96 -26.69
C ALA A 172 -8.05 10.41 -27.16
N LYS A 173 -7.05 11.12 -26.62
CA LYS A 173 -6.68 12.47 -27.08
C LYS A 173 -6.26 12.47 -28.54
N HIS A 174 -5.46 11.49 -28.98
CA HIS A 174 -5.05 11.37 -30.37
C HIS A 174 -6.23 11.09 -31.30
N ASN A 175 -7.21 10.27 -30.89
CA ASN A 175 -8.43 10.05 -31.66
C ASN A 175 -9.29 11.31 -31.80
N ILE A 176 -9.29 12.20 -30.81
CA ILE A 176 -10.00 13.48 -30.87
C ILE A 176 -9.27 14.50 -31.77
N VAL A 177 -7.94 14.55 -31.69
CA VAL A 177 -7.10 15.49 -32.47
C VAL A 177 -6.82 14.96 -33.89
N GLY A 178 -6.94 13.66 -34.13
CA GLY A 178 -6.64 12.93 -35.37
C GLY A 178 -7.63 13.14 -36.52
N ALA A 179 -8.69 13.93 -36.34
CA ALA A 179 -9.60 14.32 -37.42
C ALA A 179 -8.94 15.22 -38.49
N ILE A 180 -7.67 15.64 -38.33
CA ILE A 180 -7.00 16.57 -39.25
C ILE A 180 -5.78 16.00 -40.00
N HIS A 181 -5.29 14.79 -39.69
CA HIS A 181 -4.34 14.08 -40.56
C HIS A 181 -4.28 12.59 -40.18
N GLU A 182 -4.84 11.72 -41.04
CA GLU A 182 -4.83 10.27 -40.88
C GLU A 182 -3.40 9.72 -41.04
N SER A 183 -2.78 9.35 -39.93
CA SER A 183 -1.81 8.25 -39.92
C SER A 183 -2.34 7.19 -38.97
N PRO A 184 -2.59 5.95 -39.42
CA PRO A 184 -3.14 4.92 -38.56
C PRO A 184 -2.18 4.65 -37.39
N LEU A 185 -2.73 4.65 -36.16
CA LEU A 185 -2.01 4.21 -34.98
C LEU A 185 -1.48 2.79 -35.25
N ARG A 186 -0.17 2.61 -35.11
CA ARG A 186 0.43 1.28 -35.14
C ARG A 186 0.10 0.62 -33.81
N HIS A 187 -0.02 -0.70 -33.79
CA HIS A 187 -0.25 -1.46 -32.57
C HIS A 187 0.90 -2.44 -32.34
N THR A 188 1.16 -2.77 -31.08
CA THR A 188 1.97 -3.95 -30.74
C THR A 188 1.26 -5.20 -31.28
N PRO A 189 1.98 -6.32 -31.48
CA PRO A 189 1.37 -7.61 -31.83
C PRO A 189 0.21 -8.03 -30.92
N HIS A 190 0.17 -7.52 -29.69
CA HIS A 190 -0.82 -7.82 -28.65
C HIS A 190 -1.94 -6.77 -28.53
N GLY A 191 -1.96 -5.74 -29.38
CA GLY A 191 -3.08 -4.79 -29.51
C GLY A 191 -2.90 -3.43 -28.83
N TYR A 192 -1.82 -3.20 -28.09
CA TYR A 192 -1.57 -1.90 -27.45
C TYR A 192 -1.16 -0.82 -28.48
N PRO A 193 -1.68 0.41 -28.38
CA PRO A 193 -1.33 1.47 -29.33
C PRO A 193 0.13 1.93 -29.18
N LEU A 194 0.81 2.11 -30.31
CA LEU A 194 2.11 2.77 -30.42
C LEU A 194 1.87 4.24 -30.75
N LEU A 195 2.11 5.11 -29.78
CA LEU A 195 1.82 6.53 -29.92
C LEU A 195 2.83 7.22 -30.83
N PRO A 196 2.38 8.12 -31.73
CA PRO A 196 3.28 8.96 -32.50
C PRO A 196 3.93 9.95 -31.51
N HIS A 197 5.27 9.92 -31.48
CA HIS A 197 6.18 10.47 -30.46
C HIS A 197 6.49 9.49 -29.32
N ARG A 198 7.78 9.17 -29.16
CA ARG A 198 8.36 8.15 -28.25
C ARG A 198 8.12 8.37 -26.75
N LYS A 199 7.17 9.22 -26.37
CA LYS A 199 7.00 9.72 -25.01
C LYS A 199 6.48 8.64 -24.05
N LEU A 200 5.84 7.56 -24.52
CA LEU A 200 5.36 6.45 -23.67
C LEU A 200 5.67 5.05 -24.27
N GLU A 201 6.58 4.95 -25.24
CA GLU A 201 6.93 3.65 -25.87
C GLU A 201 7.44 2.61 -24.85
N ASP A 202 8.11 3.08 -23.80
CA ASP A 202 8.59 2.26 -22.69
C ASP A 202 7.45 1.63 -21.86
N PHE A 203 6.33 2.33 -21.71
CA PHE A 203 5.15 1.80 -21.04
C PHE A 203 4.49 0.71 -21.89
N SER A 204 4.29 0.96 -23.19
CA SER A 204 3.74 -0.03 -24.12
C SER A 204 4.58 -1.30 -24.15
N HIS A 205 5.91 -1.16 -24.20
CA HIS A 205 6.83 -2.30 -24.18
C HIS A 205 6.76 -3.07 -22.84
N THR A 206 6.66 -2.37 -21.72
CA THR A 206 6.52 -3.01 -20.41
C THR A 206 5.23 -3.84 -20.34
N LEU A 207 4.08 -3.27 -20.76
CA LEU A 207 2.81 -3.99 -20.79
C LEU A 207 2.80 -5.15 -21.80
N GLU A 208 3.53 -5.03 -22.91
CA GLU A 208 3.74 -6.16 -23.82
C GLU A 208 4.51 -7.30 -23.13
N GLN A 209 5.54 -7.01 -22.34
CA GLN A 209 6.23 -8.04 -21.55
C GLN A 209 5.29 -8.72 -20.54
N VAL A 210 4.36 -7.97 -19.94
CA VAL A 210 3.31 -8.54 -19.07
C VAL A 210 2.43 -9.50 -19.85
N ALA A 211 2.01 -9.13 -21.07
CA ALA A 211 1.14 -9.95 -21.92
C ALA A 211 1.76 -11.29 -22.37
N HIS A 212 3.09 -11.41 -22.37
CA HIS A 212 3.80 -12.68 -22.64
C HIS A 212 3.76 -13.66 -21.46
N HIS A 213 3.21 -13.25 -20.31
CA HIS A 213 3.09 -14.08 -19.12
C HIS A 213 1.64 -14.53 -18.92
N PRO A 214 1.40 -15.65 -18.18
CA PRO A 214 0.06 -16.19 -18.00
C PRO A 214 -0.97 -15.20 -17.44
N ASN A 215 -0.52 -14.28 -16.57
CA ASN A 215 -1.31 -13.19 -16.03
C ASN A 215 -0.40 -12.11 -15.43
N LYS A 216 -0.98 -10.93 -15.14
CA LYS A 216 -0.30 -9.78 -14.51
C LYS A 216 0.36 -10.15 -13.18
N GLN A 217 -0.34 -10.92 -12.35
CA GLN A 217 0.13 -11.31 -11.02
C GLN A 217 1.41 -12.17 -11.07
N TYR A 218 1.44 -13.13 -11.98
CA TYR A 218 2.60 -13.99 -12.22
C TYR A 218 3.80 -13.18 -12.68
N PHE A 219 3.61 -12.22 -13.60
CA PHE A 219 4.68 -11.30 -14.02
C PHE A 219 5.25 -10.52 -12.84
N ILE A 220 4.38 -9.95 -11.98
CA ILE A 220 4.78 -9.19 -10.79
C ILE A 220 5.58 -10.09 -9.83
N TYR A 221 5.03 -11.23 -9.43
CA TYR A 221 5.72 -12.12 -8.49
C TYR A 221 7.03 -12.66 -9.04
N LYS A 222 7.07 -13.04 -10.32
CA LYS A 222 8.29 -13.48 -10.99
C LYS A 222 9.35 -12.38 -10.99
N GLY A 223 8.96 -11.15 -11.33
CA GLY A 223 9.85 -9.99 -11.29
C GLY A 223 10.44 -9.78 -9.89
N ILE A 224 9.59 -9.78 -8.87
CA ILE A 224 10.00 -9.57 -7.48
C ILE A 224 10.94 -10.66 -6.99
N ILE A 225 10.55 -11.92 -7.16
CA ILE A 225 11.29 -13.06 -6.62
C ILE A 225 12.66 -13.21 -7.29
N LEU A 226 12.77 -12.93 -8.59
CA LEU A 226 14.02 -13.12 -9.32
C LEU A 226 14.98 -11.93 -9.24
N ASN A 227 14.46 -10.70 -9.14
CA ASN A 227 15.28 -9.50 -9.29
C ASN A 227 15.41 -8.69 -8.00
N ASN A 228 14.49 -8.82 -7.05
CA ASN A 228 14.50 -8.00 -5.84
C ASN A 228 14.91 -8.76 -4.57
N LEU A 229 14.63 -10.07 -4.46
CA LEU A 229 14.76 -10.80 -3.21
C LEU A 229 16.01 -11.69 -3.15
N TYR A 230 16.84 -11.46 -2.12
CA TYR A 230 18.05 -12.22 -1.88
C TYR A 230 18.09 -12.69 -0.42
N GLY A 231 18.36 -13.97 -0.20
CA GLY A 231 18.40 -14.58 1.13
C GLY A 231 19.65 -15.43 1.33
N VAL A 232 20.23 -15.35 2.52
CA VAL A 232 21.31 -16.22 2.97
C VAL A 232 20.88 -16.87 4.28
N ASP A 233 21.15 -18.15 4.43
CA ASP A 233 21.03 -18.86 5.70
C ASP A 233 22.14 -19.91 5.82
N VAL A 234 22.51 -20.25 7.05
CA VAL A 234 23.51 -21.26 7.35
C VAL A 234 22.94 -22.68 7.21
N MET A 235 21.63 -22.84 7.43
CA MET A 235 20.93 -24.12 7.30
C MET A 235 20.40 -24.29 5.88
N GLU A 236 20.88 -25.30 5.17
CA GLU A 236 20.46 -25.60 3.80
C GLU A 236 18.94 -25.88 3.73
N GLU A 237 18.38 -26.55 4.73
CA GLU A 237 16.96 -26.85 4.80
C GLU A 237 16.10 -25.58 4.90
N ALA A 238 16.57 -24.56 5.60
CA ALA A 238 15.87 -23.28 5.70
C ALA A 238 15.82 -22.57 4.33
N VAL A 239 16.94 -22.58 3.60
CA VAL A 239 17.02 -22.05 2.23
C VAL A 239 16.05 -22.79 1.29
N GLU A 240 15.99 -24.11 1.36
CA GLU A 240 15.07 -24.90 0.52
C GLU A 240 13.60 -24.65 0.88
N ILE A 241 13.27 -24.54 2.18
CA ILE A 241 11.91 -24.15 2.62
C ILE A 241 11.56 -22.76 2.08
N CYS A 242 12.49 -21.79 2.17
CA CYS A 242 12.28 -20.45 1.65
C CYS A 242 12.00 -20.46 0.14
N LYS A 243 12.83 -21.17 -0.65
CA LYS A 243 12.65 -21.31 -2.10
C LYS A 243 11.31 -21.94 -2.46
N LEU A 244 10.94 -23.05 -1.79
CA LEU A 244 9.67 -23.74 -2.02
C LEU A 244 8.48 -22.83 -1.73
N ARG A 245 8.53 -22.08 -0.62
CA ARG A 245 7.47 -21.12 -0.30
C ARG A 245 7.33 -20.04 -1.37
N LEU A 246 8.43 -19.45 -1.83
CA LEU A 246 8.42 -18.45 -2.91
C LEU A 246 7.91 -19.05 -4.23
N PHE A 247 8.27 -20.30 -4.53
CA PHE A 247 7.76 -21.00 -5.71
C PHE A 247 6.25 -21.24 -5.63
N LEU A 248 5.72 -21.66 -4.47
CA LEU A 248 4.28 -21.81 -4.26
C LEU A 248 3.53 -20.49 -4.44
N LYS A 249 4.13 -19.36 -4.05
CA LYS A 249 3.57 -18.03 -4.26
C LYS A 249 3.46 -17.65 -5.74
N LEU A 250 4.34 -18.17 -6.61
CA LEU A 250 4.23 -17.98 -8.07
C LEU A 250 3.09 -18.78 -8.70
N ALA A 251 2.68 -19.89 -8.08
CA ALA A 251 1.65 -20.79 -8.60
C ALA A 251 0.24 -20.49 -8.06
N ALA A 252 0.11 -19.58 -7.10
CA ALA A 252 -1.14 -19.12 -6.51
C ALA A 252 -1.81 -18.05 -7.39
#